data_AF-A0A7V3Y3U8-F1
#
_entry.id   AF-A0A7V3Y3U8-F1
#
_cell.length_a   1.000
_cell.length_b   1.000
_cell.length_c   1.000
_cell.angle_alpha   90.00
_cell.angle_beta   90.00
_cell.angle_gamma   90.00
#
_symmetry.space_group_name_H-M   'P 1'
#
loop_
_entity.id
_entity.type
_entity.pdbx_description
1 polymer ?
#
loop_
_entity_poly.entity_id
_entity_poly.type
_entity_poly.pdbx_seq_one_letter_code
_entity_poly.pdbx_strand_id
1 'polypeptide(L)'
;GANFINFLGEINKTLARYKDNPRLADISKDVQDAVNLLADMGMFFVQCGKEGKFLIPISNAYSFLNLMGTVALGWLLFWQSGIAYEKLDEICKQNNVDVNDKKAVAQLAKEHKDAAFYSGKIHSARYYITHVLPFAQSYAKAIKSQNLSMLDIPEESFAIE
;
A
#
# COMPACT_ATOMS: atom_id res chain seq x y z
N GLY A 1 9.27 -0.75 18.29
CA GLY A 1 8.41 0.44 18.46
C GLY A 1 8.86 1.59 17.59
N ALA A 2 9.95 2.28 17.96
CA ALA A 2 10.40 3.52 17.30
C ALA A 2 10.53 3.43 15.76
N ASN A 3 11.19 2.40 15.22
CA ASN A 3 11.34 2.24 13.77
C ASN A 3 10.00 2.12 13.03
N PHE A 4 9.01 1.45 13.62
CA PHE A 4 7.68 1.31 13.03
C PHE A 4 6.94 2.65 13.00
N ILE A 5 7.03 3.46 14.07
CA ILE A 5 6.45 4.80 14.12
C ILE A 5 7.13 5.72 13.09
N ASN A 6 8.46 5.67 12.98
CA ASN A 6 9.19 6.43 11.96
C ASN A 6 8.77 6.04 10.54
N PHE A 7 8.60 4.74 10.29
CA PHE A 7 8.11 4.23 9.01
C PHE A 7 6.72 4.76 8.66
N LEU A 8 5.76 4.72 9.59
CA LEU A 8 4.44 5.34 9.39
C LEU A 8 4.55 6.86 9.14
N GLY A 9 5.50 7.52 9.81
CA GLY A 9 5.82 8.93 9.59
C GLY A 9 6.24 9.22 8.15
N GLU A 10 7.12 8.42 7.56
CA GLU A 10 7.55 8.58 6.17
C GLU A 10 6.40 8.40 5.17
N ILE A 11 5.50 7.43 5.40
CA ILE A 11 4.30 7.25 4.57
C ILE A 11 3.42 8.50 4.62
N ASN A 12 3.16 9.03 5.83
CA ASN A 12 2.32 10.21 6.01
C ASN A 12 2.93 11.48 5.40
N LYS A 13 4.27 11.62 5.38
CA LYS A 13 4.94 12.72 4.66
C LYS A 13 4.67 12.66 3.16
N THR A 14 4.70 11.47 2.56
CA THR A 14 4.35 11.30 1.14
C THR A 14 2.88 11.62 0.89
N LEU A 15 1.97 11.14 1.73
CA LEU A 15 0.55 11.47 1.63
C LEU A 15 0.33 12.98 1.73
N ALA A 16 0.95 13.65 2.69
CA ALA A 16 0.86 15.11 2.81
C ALA A 16 1.34 15.86 1.56
N ARG A 17 2.36 15.32 0.86
CA ARG A 17 2.88 15.94 -0.37
C ARG A 17 1.92 15.80 -1.57
N TYR A 18 1.22 14.67 -1.70
CA TYR A 18 0.53 14.33 -2.96
C TYR A 18 -0.98 14.09 -2.84
N LYS A 19 -1.55 13.92 -1.65
CA LYS A 19 -2.97 13.56 -1.47
C LYS A 19 -3.95 14.59 -2.06
N ASP A 20 -3.53 15.86 -2.10
CA ASP A 20 -4.34 16.97 -2.59
C ASP A 20 -4.15 17.20 -4.10
N ASN A 21 -3.32 16.40 -4.78
CA ASN A 21 -3.22 16.41 -6.23
C ASN A 21 -4.54 15.88 -6.83
N PRO A 22 -5.30 16.68 -7.62
CA PRO A 22 -6.58 16.25 -8.15
C PRO A 22 -6.49 14.99 -9.02
N ARG A 23 -5.33 14.75 -9.64
CA ARG A 23 -5.08 13.57 -10.45
C ARG A 23 -4.84 12.32 -9.61
N LEU A 24 -4.58 12.43 -8.31
CA LEU A 24 -4.37 11.29 -7.41
C LEU A 24 -5.52 11.12 -6.41
N ALA A 25 -6.56 11.97 -6.48
CA ALA A 25 -7.64 12.00 -5.50
C ALA A 25 -8.37 10.66 -5.37
N ASP A 26 -8.48 9.90 -6.46
CA ASP A 26 -9.15 8.60 -6.50
C ASP A 26 -8.38 7.48 -5.78
N ILE A 27 -7.05 7.57 -5.68
CA ILE A 27 -6.22 6.54 -5.04
C ILE A 27 -5.60 6.98 -3.71
N SER A 28 -5.59 8.28 -3.41
CA SER A 28 -4.97 8.84 -2.20
C SER A 28 -5.68 8.38 -0.93
N LYS A 29 -7.01 8.28 -0.97
CA LYS A 29 -7.82 7.79 0.15
C LYS A 29 -7.50 6.33 0.47
N ASP A 30 -7.37 5.47 -0.54
CA ASP A 30 -7.08 4.05 -0.34
C ASP A 30 -5.72 3.85 0.35
N VAL A 31 -4.71 4.63 -0.04
CA VAL A 31 -3.39 4.60 0.61
C VAL A 31 -3.45 5.12 2.05
N GLN A 32 -4.21 6.19 2.30
CA GLN A 32 -4.42 6.72 3.65
C GLN A 32 -5.13 5.70 4.56
N ASP A 33 -6.19 5.06 4.06
CA ASP A 33 -6.94 4.06 4.81
C ASP A 33 -6.06 2.82 5.09
N ALA A 34 -5.21 2.42 4.15
CA ALA A 34 -4.28 1.30 4.32
C ALA A 34 -3.16 1.59 5.33
N VAL A 35 -2.60 2.81 5.38
CA VAL A 35 -1.63 3.16 6.42
C VAL A 35 -2.28 3.27 7.81
N ASN A 36 -3.52 3.75 7.88
CA ASN A 36 -4.30 3.77 9.12
C ASN A 36 -4.53 2.33 9.62
N LEU A 37 -4.92 1.42 8.73
CA LEU A 37 -5.06 0.00 9.05
C LEU A 37 -3.76 -0.60 9.61
N LEU A 38 -2.61 -0.31 8.99
CA LEU A 38 -1.31 -0.79 9.47
C LEU A 38 -0.99 -0.24 10.87
N ALA A 39 -1.25 1.05 11.13
CA ALA A 39 -1.07 1.65 12.44
C ALA A 39 -1.97 0.98 13.50
N ASP A 40 -3.24 0.74 13.17
CA ASP A 40 -4.20 0.04 14.02
C ASP A 40 -3.75 -1.38 14.36
N MET A 41 -3.18 -2.11 13.38
CA MET A 41 -2.64 -3.45 13.63
C MET A 41 -1.43 -3.42 14.57
N GLY A 42 -0.58 -2.40 14.48
CA GLY A 42 0.49 -2.18 15.45
C GLY A 42 -0.04 -1.97 16.88
N MET A 43 -1.08 -1.14 17.02
CA MET A 43 -1.75 -0.92 18.31
C MET A 43 -2.44 -2.18 18.83
N PHE A 44 -3.07 -2.96 17.96
CA PHE A 44 -3.65 -4.25 18.31
C PHE A 44 -2.62 -5.21 18.92
N PHE A 45 -1.41 -5.30 18.34
CA PHE A 45 -0.34 -6.13 18.90
C PHE A 45 0.20 -5.62 20.24
N VAL A 46 0.27 -4.30 20.44
CA VAL A 46 0.57 -3.73 21.76
C VAL A 46 -0.48 -4.16 22.78
N GLN A 47 -1.76 -4.16 22.40
CA GLN A 47 -2.84 -4.59 23.27
C GLN A 47 -2.77 -6.10 23.59
N CYS A 48 -2.49 -6.96 22.60
CA CYS A 48 -2.27 -8.39 22.84
C CYS A 48 -1.16 -8.62 23.88
N GLY A 49 -0.06 -7.86 23.80
CA GLY A 49 1.03 -7.95 24.77
C GLY A 49 0.60 -7.58 26.20
N LYS A 50 -0.23 -6.55 26.36
CA LYS A 50 -0.78 -6.14 27.66
C LYS A 50 -1.75 -7.18 28.24
N GLU A 51 -2.50 -7.88 27.39
CA GLU A 51 -3.47 -8.92 27.77
C GLU A 51 -2.85 -10.32 27.93
N GLY A 52 -1.54 -10.48 27.72
CA GLY A 52 -0.86 -11.78 27.78
C GLY A 52 -1.15 -12.70 26.57
N LYS A 53 -1.78 -12.18 25.51
CA LYS A 53 -2.16 -12.92 24.29
C LYS A 53 -1.00 -13.03 23.29
N PHE A 54 0.17 -13.47 23.74
CA PHE A 54 1.40 -13.47 22.95
C PHE A 54 1.36 -14.41 21.73
N LEU A 55 0.58 -15.49 21.80
CA LEU A 55 0.42 -16.42 20.68
C LEU A 55 -0.30 -15.78 19.48
N ILE A 56 -1.16 -14.77 19.70
CA ILE A 56 -1.88 -14.10 18.61
C ILE A 56 -0.91 -13.45 17.62
N PRO A 57 0.02 -12.56 18.02
CA PRO A 57 1.04 -12.03 17.10
C PRO A 57 1.96 -13.11 16.53
N ILE A 58 2.39 -14.09 17.34
CA ILE A 58 3.36 -15.11 16.92
C ILE A 58 2.78 -15.97 15.78
N SER A 59 1.59 -16.52 15.97
CA SER A 59 0.92 -17.36 14.98
C SER A 59 0.53 -16.60 13.71
N ASN A 60 0.51 -15.27 13.77
CA ASN A 60 0.12 -14.40 12.67
C ASN A 60 1.27 -13.58 12.06
N ALA A 61 2.53 -13.89 12.41
CA ALA A 61 3.69 -13.11 11.95
C ALA A 61 3.75 -13.01 10.42
N TYR A 62 3.45 -14.11 9.71
CA TYR A 62 3.43 -14.14 8.25
C TYR A 62 2.29 -13.28 7.65
N SER A 63 1.09 -13.35 8.22
CA SER A 63 -0.05 -12.50 7.80
C SER A 63 0.27 -11.01 8.00
N PHE A 64 0.89 -10.65 9.13
CA PHE A 64 1.28 -9.28 9.40
C PHE A 64 2.42 -8.81 8.48
N LEU A 65 3.38 -9.68 8.17
CA LEU A 65 4.44 -9.40 7.19
C LEU A 65 3.84 -9.07 5.81
N ASN A 66 2.90 -9.88 5.33
CA ASN A 66 2.23 -9.62 4.05
C ASN A 66 1.43 -8.32 4.08
N LEU A 67 0.68 -8.06 5.15
CA LEU A 67 -0.04 -6.79 5.33
C LEU A 67 0.92 -5.60 5.23
N MET A 68 2.01 -5.62 6.01
CA MET A 68 3.01 -4.55 6.00
C MET A 68 3.63 -4.38 4.61
N GLY A 69 4.00 -5.49 3.95
CA GLY A 69 4.57 -5.46 2.60
C GLY A 69 3.62 -4.88 1.55
N THR A 70 2.35 -5.26 1.60
CA THR A 70 1.30 -4.73 0.71
C THR A 70 1.13 -3.21 0.89
N VAL A 71 1.08 -2.73 2.14
CA VAL A 71 0.98 -1.29 2.43
C VAL A 71 2.25 -0.55 2.01
N ALA A 72 3.44 -1.11 2.27
CA ALA A 72 4.72 -0.51 1.90
C ALA A 72 4.85 -0.34 0.38
N LEU A 73 4.50 -1.35 -0.41
CA LEU A 73 4.52 -1.27 -1.87
C LEU A 73 3.47 -0.30 -2.41
N GLY A 74 2.27 -0.28 -1.83
CA GLY A 74 1.24 0.71 -2.16
C GLY A 74 1.72 2.14 -1.96
N TRP A 75 2.39 2.41 -0.83
CA TRP A 75 3.02 3.70 -0.54
C TRP A 75 4.11 4.07 -1.56
N LEU A 76 5.06 3.17 -1.83
CA LEU A 76 6.16 3.45 -2.76
C LEU A 76 5.66 3.72 -4.18
N LEU A 77 4.64 2.98 -4.64
CA LEU A 77 4.01 3.21 -5.94
C LEU A 77 3.23 4.53 -5.98
N PHE A 78 2.49 4.86 -4.91
CA PHE A 78 1.84 6.16 -4.79
C PHE A 78 2.85 7.31 -4.85
N TRP A 79 3.96 7.20 -4.14
CA TRP A 79 5.04 8.18 -4.19
C TRP A 79 5.60 8.34 -5.61
N GLN A 80 5.92 7.23 -6.28
CA GLN A 80 6.40 7.25 -7.65
C GLN A 80 5.39 7.89 -8.61
N SER A 81 4.09 7.67 -8.40
CA SER A 81 3.03 8.27 -9.22
C SER A 81 2.96 9.80 -9.07
N GLY A 82 3.17 10.32 -7.86
CA GLY A 82 3.27 11.76 -7.62
C GLY A 82 4.43 12.40 -8.38
N ILE A 83 5.62 11.81 -8.30
CA ILE A 83 6.80 12.25 -9.05
C ILE A 83 6.57 12.12 -10.57
N ALA A 84 5.95 11.01 -11.00
CA ALA A 84 5.68 10.78 -12.42
C ALA A 84 4.74 11.84 -13.01
N TYR A 85 3.75 12.31 -12.25
CA TYR A 85 2.91 13.42 -12.67
C TYR A 85 3.69 14.73 -12.80
N GLU A 86 4.55 15.06 -11.83
CA GLU A 86 5.42 16.26 -11.91
C GLU A 86 6.31 16.21 -13.17
N LYS A 87 6.91 15.04 -13.46
CA LYS A 87 7.79 14.87 -14.62
C LYS A 87 7.07 14.83 -15.95
N LEU A 88 5.87 14.23 -15.99
CA LEU A 88 5.06 14.25 -17.19
C LEU A 88 4.60 15.67 -17.53
N ASP A 89 4.31 16.51 -16.54
CA ASP A 89 3.97 17.92 -16.76
C ASP A 89 5.14 18.72 -17.36
N GLU A 90 6.36 18.50 -16.88
CA GLU A 90 7.58 19.10 -17.45
C GLU A 90 7.74 18.69 -18.93
N ILE A 91 7.59 17.40 -19.25
CA ILE A 91 7.72 16.88 -20.61
C ILE A 91 6.62 17.43 -21.53
N CYS A 92 5.37 17.50 -21.05
CA CYS A 92 4.27 18.05 -21.85
C CYS A 92 4.52 19.53 -22.19
N LYS A 93 5.00 20.33 -21.23
CA LYS A 93 5.38 21.74 -21.47
C LYS A 93 6.48 21.87 -22.54
N GLN A 94 7.52 21.02 -22.49
CA GLN A 94 8.61 21.03 -23.47
C GLN A 94 8.15 20.65 -24.88
N ASN A 95 7.11 19.82 -24.99
CA ASN A 95 6.56 19.36 -26.27
C ASN A 95 5.31 20.14 -26.70
N ASN A 96 4.98 21.26 -26.02
CA ASN A 96 3.79 22.08 -26.29
C ASN A 96 2.47 21.28 -26.27
N VAL A 97 2.37 20.31 -25.36
CA VAL A 97 1.17 19.48 -25.13
C VAL A 97 0.43 19.98 -23.90
N ASP A 98 -0.90 20.15 -23.99
CA ASP A 98 -1.74 20.44 -22.82
C ASP A 98 -1.84 19.19 -21.93
N VAL A 99 -1.40 19.32 -20.68
CA VAL A 99 -1.45 18.26 -19.65
C VAL A 99 -2.87 17.81 -19.31
N ASN A 100 -3.87 18.64 -19.59
CA ASN A 100 -5.28 18.32 -19.35
C ASN A 100 -5.91 17.56 -20.53
N ASP A 101 -5.31 17.62 -21.72
CA ASP A 101 -5.73 16.83 -22.87
C ASP A 101 -5.16 15.40 -22.76
N LYS A 102 -5.96 14.53 -22.15
CA LYS A 102 -5.62 13.11 -21.98
C LYS A 102 -5.26 12.42 -23.29
N LYS A 103 -5.83 12.82 -24.44
CA LYS A 103 -5.52 12.20 -25.73
C LYS A 103 -4.16 12.67 -26.24
N ALA A 104 -3.87 13.96 -26.12
CA ALA A 104 -2.57 14.50 -26.51
C ALA A 104 -1.44 13.94 -25.64
N VAL A 105 -1.64 13.84 -24.33
CA VAL A 105 -0.69 13.20 -23.40
C VAL A 105 -0.48 11.71 -23.73
N ALA A 106 -1.55 10.98 -24.05
CA ALA A 106 -1.45 9.59 -24.46
C ALA A 106 -0.73 9.42 -25.80
N GLN A 107 -0.89 10.35 -26.74
CA GLN A 107 -0.17 10.34 -28.00
C GLN A 107 1.32 10.64 -27.78
N LEU A 108 1.65 11.66 -26.98
CA LEU A 108 3.03 11.97 -26.60
C LEU A 108 3.71 10.76 -25.94
N ALA A 109 3.00 10.03 -25.09
CA ALA A 109 3.52 8.81 -24.47
C ALA A 109 3.84 7.68 -25.47
N LYS A 110 3.27 7.68 -26.67
CA LYS A 110 3.63 6.70 -27.73
C LYS A 110 4.91 7.09 -28.47
N GLU A 111 5.23 8.38 -28.52
CA GLU A 111 6.31 8.94 -29.33
C GLU A 111 7.55 9.29 -28.48
N HIS A 112 7.36 9.55 -27.17
CA HIS A 112 8.41 9.97 -26.25
C HIS A 112 8.63 8.95 -25.13
N LYS A 113 9.83 8.34 -25.11
CA LYS A 113 10.20 7.25 -24.19
C LYS A 113 9.95 7.59 -22.71
N ASP A 114 10.36 8.77 -22.27
CA ASP A 114 10.20 9.14 -20.85
C ASP A 114 8.73 9.42 -20.50
N ALA A 115 7.94 9.99 -21.42
CA ALA A 115 6.51 10.15 -21.23
C ALA A 115 5.82 8.78 -21.10
N ALA A 116 6.23 7.81 -21.93
CA ALA A 116 5.78 6.42 -21.82
C ALA A 116 6.09 5.81 -20.45
N PHE A 117 7.33 6.00 -19.96
CA PHE A 117 7.78 5.49 -18.68
C PHE A 117 6.98 6.06 -17.50
N TYR A 118 6.80 7.38 -17.44
CA TYR A 118 6.05 8.03 -16.37
C TYR A 118 4.55 7.71 -16.43
N SER A 119 3.97 7.63 -17.63
CA SER A 119 2.61 7.13 -17.83
C SER A 119 2.46 5.71 -17.27
N GLY A 120 3.41 4.82 -17.56
CA GLY A 120 3.45 3.46 -17.00
C GLY A 120 3.50 3.44 -15.47
N LYS A 121 4.28 4.32 -14.84
CA LYS A 121 4.33 4.44 -13.36
C LYS A 121 3.00 4.84 -12.75
N ILE A 122 2.32 5.80 -13.38
CA ILE A 122 0.98 6.24 -12.94
C ILE A 122 -0.02 5.08 -13.03
N HIS A 123 -0.06 4.39 -14.16
CA HIS A 123 -1.01 3.28 -14.35
C HIS A 123 -0.72 2.08 -13.44
N SER A 124 0.55 1.73 -13.25
CA SER A 124 0.95 0.66 -12.31
C SER A 124 0.57 0.98 -10.87
N ALA A 125 0.73 2.23 -10.43
CA ALA A 125 0.32 2.64 -9.10
C ALA A 125 -1.19 2.52 -8.91
N ARG A 126 -1.98 3.00 -9.90
CA ARG A 126 -3.45 2.86 -9.87
C ARG A 126 -3.88 1.40 -9.79
N TYR A 127 -3.30 0.54 -10.63
CA TYR A 127 -3.61 -0.88 -10.60
C TYR A 127 -3.31 -1.48 -9.22
N TYR A 128 -2.10 -1.27 -8.69
CA TYR A 128 -1.73 -1.86 -7.41
C TYR A 128 -2.63 -1.37 -6.27
N ILE A 129 -2.91 -0.06 -6.21
CA ILE A 129 -3.69 0.54 -5.13
C ILE A 129 -5.16 0.11 -5.19
N THR A 130 -5.73 -0.01 -6.39
CA THR A 130 -7.15 -0.39 -6.53
C THR A 130 -7.39 -1.90 -6.55
N HIS A 131 -6.37 -2.71 -6.88
CA HIS A 131 -6.50 -4.15 -7.04
C HIS A 131 -5.77 -4.97 -5.97
N VAL A 132 -4.54 -4.59 -5.59
CA VAL A 132 -3.69 -5.39 -4.69
C VAL A 132 -3.75 -4.90 -3.25
N LEU A 133 -3.71 -3.58 -3.02
CA LEU A 133 -3.76 -2.98 -1.69
C LEU A 133 -4.97 -3.43 -0.85
N PRO A 134 -6.18 -3.66 -1.41
CA PRO A 134 -7.33 -4.13 -0.63
C PRO A 134 -7.09 -5.45 0.11
N PHE A 135 -6.18 -6.32 -0.37
CA PHE A 135 -5.84 -7.57 0.32
C PHE A 135 -5.23 -7.36 1.71
N ALA A 136 -4.68 -6.17 2.00
CA ALA A 136 -4.24 -5.80 3.35
C ALA A 136 -5.37 -5.93 4.39
N GLN A 137 -6.61 -5.63 4.00
CA GLN A 137 -7.78 -5.77 4.88
C GLN A 137 -8.07 -7.23 5.22
N SER A 138 -7.87 -8.16 4.27
CA SER A 138 -8.06 -9.59 4.49
C SER A 138 -7.06 -10.14 5.51
N TYR A 139 -5.79 -9.74 5.41
CA TYR A 139 -4.78 -10.09 6.42
C TYR A 139 -5.15 -9.53 7.79
N ALA A 140 -5.55 -8.26 7.88
CA ALA A 140 -5.97 -7.66 9.14
C ALA A 140 -7.17 -8.39 9.77
N LYS A 141 -8.15 -8.77 8.95
CA LYS A 141 -9.32 -9.56 9.38
C LYS A 141 -8.91 -10.93 9.93
N ALA A 142 -8.02 -11.64 9.24
CA ALA A 142 -7.50 -12.92 9.70
C ALA A 142 -6.82 -12.80 11.06
N ILE A 143 -5.95 -11.79 11.24
CA ILE A 143 -5.24 -11.53 12.49
C ILE A 143 -6.22 -11.18 13.63
N LYS A 144 -7.18 -10.29 13.36
CA LYS A 144 -8.18 -9.84 14.35
C LYS A 144 -9.18 -10.92 14.75
N SER A 145 -9.30 -12.01 13.98
CA SER A 145 -10.12 -13.16 14.37
C SER A 145 -9.65 -13.83 15.66
N GLN A 146 -8.37 -13.62 16.02
CA GLN A 146 -7.73 -14.25 17.18
C GLN A 146 -7.85 -15.78 17.19
N ASN A 147 -8.10 -16.40 16.03
CA ASN A 147 -8.32 -17.82 15.94
C ASN A 147 -6.98 -18.56 16.16
N LEU A 148 -6.94 -19.38 17.21
CA LEU A 148 -5.82 -20.25 17.57
C LEU A 148 -6.18 -21.74 17.46
N SER A 149 -7.26 -22.10 16.75
CA SER A 149 -7.76 -23.47 16.67
C SER A 149 -6.74 -24.48 16.13
N MET A 150 -5.69 -24.01 15.43
CA MET A 150 -4.59 -24.89 15.02
C MET A 150 -3.81 -25.49 16.21
N LEU A 151 -3.86 -24.86 17.38
CA LEU A 151 -3.25 -25.38 18.62
C LEU A 151 -4.11 -26.46 19.27
N ASP A 152 -5.41 -26.49 18.96
CA ASP A 152 -6.35 -27.46 19.50
C ASP A 152 -6.42 -28.73 18.64
N ILE A 153 -5.71 -28.79 17.52
CA ILE A 153 -5.66 -29.97 16.65
C ILE A 153 -4.89 -31.07 17.39
N PRO A 154 -5.52 -32.23 17.69
CA PRO A 154 -4.82 -33.36 18.29
C PRO A 154 -3.66 -33.82 17.39
N GLU A 155 -2.52 -34.16 17.98
CA GLU A 155 -1.32 -34.59 17.25
C GLU A 155 -1.60 -35.82 16.37
N GLU A 156 -2.47 -36.71 16.84
CA GLU A 156 -2.95 -37.89 16.13
C GLU A 156 -3.62 -37.55 14.79
N SER A 157 -4.19 -36.34 14.65
CA SER A 157 -4.78 -35.86 13.39
C SER A 157 -3.75 -35.69 12.27
N PHE A 158 -2.46 -35.62 12.60
CA PHE A 158 -1.37 -35.48 11.64
C PHE A 158 -0.64 -36.81 11.35
N ALA A 159 -0.94 -37.87 12.09
CA ALA A 159 -0.38 -39.18 11.83
C ALA A 159 -1.05 -39.78 10.59
N ILE A 160 -0.26 -40.04 9.55
CA ILE A 160 -0.66 -40.87 8.42
C ILE A 160 -0.14 -42.28 8.77
N GLU A 161 -1.04 -43.22 9.04
CA GLU A 161 -0.70 -44.66 9.00
C GLU A 161 -0.48 -45.13 7.56
#